data_AF-A0A919BK21-F1
#
_entry.id   AF-A0A919BK21-F1
#
_cell.length_a   1.000
_cell.length_b   1.000
_cell.length_c   1.000
_cell.angle_alpha   90.00
_cell.angle_beta   90.00
_cell.angle_gamma   90.00
#
_symmetry.space_group_name_H-M   'P 1'
#
loop_
_entity.id
_entity.type
_entity.pdbx_description
1 polymer ?
#
loop_
_entity_poly.entity_id
_entity_poly.type
_entity_poly.pdbx_seq_one_letter_code
_entity_poly.pdbx_strand_id
1 'polypeptide(L)'
;MSNVSKVGFKGIWPVVIGSGIGISIHSMLAGVGVSTLLNHHPFIFRLLQLMGILFLTYLGVKLIFASYIKKDAQKALQQDVIGIRSALTLNLVNVRAIILYMTVIPLFAGASIGNFLILSTIHVGILSAWLALIAMLLIKLQDKLQLHQVSRVINALGGFTLCVIALNLLLDMNRL
;
A
#
# COMPACT_ATOMS: atom_id res chain seq x y z
N MET A 1 14.14 9.50 -11.93
CA MET A 1 15.01 8.30 -12.00
C MET A 1 14.90 7.57 -10.67
N SER A 2 14.49 6.29 -10.65
CA SER A 2 14.39 5.50 -9.41
C SER A 2 15.77 5.11 -8.90
N ASN A 3 15.92 4.74 -7.61
CA ASN A 3 17.19 4.23 -7.07
C ASN A 3 17.81 3.14 -7.96
N VAL A 4 16.98 2.26 -8.53
CA VAL A 4 17.41 1.18 -9.42
C VAL A 4 18.09 1.70 -10.68
N SER A 5 17.59 2.80 -11.27
CA SER A 5 18.21 3.39 -12.46
C SER A 5 19.56 4.07 -12.19
N LYS A 6 19.87 4.41 -10.93
CA LYS A 6 21.13 5.09 -10.56
C LYS A 6 22.20 4.14 -10.02
N VAL A 7 21.81 3.17 -9.19
CA VAL A 7 22.75 2.27 -8.47
C VAL A 7 22.41 0.78 -8.65
N GLY A 8 21.57 0.45 -9.62
CA GLY A 8 21.17 -0.92 -9.93
C GLY A 8 20.30 -1.57 -8.84
N PHE A 9 20.26 -2.90 -8.84
CA PHE A 9 19.40 -3.67 -7.92
C PHE A 9 19.68 -3.38 -6.42
N LYS A 10 20.91 -2.97 -6.08
CA LYS A 10 21.26 -2.56 -4.71
C LYS A 10 20.44 -1.37 -4.20
N GLY A 11 19.91 -0.54 -5.11
CA GLY A 11 19.06 0.60 -4.79
C GLY A 11 17.72 0.25 -4.15
N ILE A 12 17.33 -1.04 -4.14
CA ILE A 12 16.08 -1.52 -3.54
C ILE A 12 16.20 -1.62 -2.02
N TRP A 13 17.34 -2.07 -1.50
CA TRP A 13 17.52 -2.37 -0.08
C TRP A 13 17.20 -1.19 0.84
N PRO A 14 17.68 0.05 0.56
CA PRO A 14 17.35 1.18 1.42
C PRO A 14 15.85 1.48 1.47
N VAL A 15 15.16 1.30 0.34
CA VAL A 15 13.72 1.56 0.20
C VAL A 15 12.92 0.50 0.95
N VAL A 16 13.28 -0.77 0.80
CA VAL A 16 12.62 -1.89 1.49
C VAL A 16 12.80 -1.78 3.01
N ILE A 17 14.03 -1.57 3.48
CA ILE A 17 14.32 -1.48 4.92
C ILE A 17 13.61 -0.27 5.53
N GLY A 18 13.78 0.92 4.93
CA GLY A 18 13.15 2.13 5.46
C GLY A 18 11.62 2.06 5.44
N SER A 19 11.04 1.57 4.35
CA SER A 19 9.58 1.40 4.25
C SER A 19 9.07 0.32 5.20
N GLY A 20 9.80 -0.79 5.36
CA GLY A 20 9.40 -1.88 6.24
C GLY A 20 9.39 -1.48 7.71
N ILE A 21 10.36 -0.68 8.14
CA ILE A 21 10.35 -0.08 9.48
C ILE A 21 9.14 0.85 9.63
N GLY A 22 8.87 1.72 8.65
CA GLY A 22 7.72 2.63 8.68
C GLY A 22 6.37 1.89 8.74
N ILE A 23 6.21 0.85 7.93
CA ILE A 23 5.05 -0.05 7.93
C ILE A 23 4.88 -0.71 9.30
N SER A 24 5.97 -1.18 9.91
CA SER A 24 5.92 -1.81 11.23
C SER A 24 5.49 -0.82 12.32
N ILE A 25 5.96 0.42 12.25
CA ILE A 25 5.55 1.49 13.16
C ILE A 25 4.06 1.81 13.00
N HIS A 26 3.59 2.04 11.76
CA HIS A 26 2.16 2.27 11.48
C HIS A 26 1.31 1.12 12.00
N SER A 27 1.76 -0.11 11.79
CA SER A 27 1.07 -1.32 12.23
C SER A 27 1.00 -1.46 13.74
N MET A 28 2.08 -1.14 14.47
CA MET A 28 2.07 -1.17 15.93
C MET A 28 1.17 -0.09 16.50
N LEU A 29 1.23 1.13 15.96
CA LEU A 29 0.38 2.25 16.41
C LEU A 29 -1.10 1.96 16.14
N ALA A 30 -1.43 1.45 14.95
CA ALA A 30 -2.79 1.06 14.61
C ALA A 30 -3.24 -0.13 15.46
N GLY A 31 -2.40 -1.14 15.68
CA GLY A 31 -2.70 -2.26 16.57
C GLY A 31 -3.07 -1.79 17.97
N VAL A 32 -2.20 -1.01 18.62
CA VAL A 32 -2.47 -0.50 19.98
C VAL A 32 -3.70 0.42 20.01
N GLY A 33 -3.82 1.36 19.07
CA GLY A 33 -4.91 2.33 19.06
C GLY A 33 -6.27 1.72 18.71
N VAL A 34 -6.32 0.82 17.74
CA VAL A 34 -7.58 0.21 17.29
C VAL A 34 -8.03 -0.90 18.23
N SER A 35 -7.10 -1.67 18.83
CA SER A 35 -7.43 -2.62 19.89
C SER A 35 -8.11 -1.96 21.09
N THR A 36 -7.65 -0.77 21.49
CA THR A 36 -8.26 -0.04 22.61
C THR A 36 -9.63 0.52 22.25
N LEU A 37 -9.76 1.12 21.06
CA LEU A 37 -11.02 1.64 20.52
C LEU A 37 -12.09 0.55 20.38
N LEU A 38 -11.74 -0.64 19.89
CA LEU A 38 -12.67 -1.75 19.72
C LEU A 38 -13.27 -2.19 21.07
N ASN A 39 -12.45 -2.23 22.12
CA ASN A 39 -12.88 -2.67 23.44
C ASN A 39 -13.74 -1.64 24.20
N HIS A 40 -13.54 -0.35 23.97
CA HIS A 40 -14.20 0.71 24.74
C HIS A 40 -15.34 1.42 23.99
N HIS A 41 -15.24 1.53 22.66
CA HIS A 41 -16.17 2.32 21.85
C HIS A 41 -16.53 1.62 20.52
N PRO A 42 -17.41 0.59 20.56
CA PRO A 42 -17.82 -0.17 19.38
C PRO A 42 -18.39 0.70 18.25
N PHE A 43 -19.05 1.81 18.58
CA PHE A 43 -19.57 2.77 17.60
C PHE A 43 -18.45 3.43 16.77
N ILE A 44 -17.36 3.86 17.42
CA ILE A 44 -16.23 4.50 16.73
C ILE A 44 -15.55 3.48 15.82
N PHE A 45 -15.42 2.23 16.27
CA PHE A 45 -14.90 1.17 15.44
C PHE A 45 -15.75 0.93 14.19
N ARG A 46 -17.08 0.92 14.30
CA ARG A 46 -18.00 0.80 13.15
C ARG A 46 -17.85 1.96 12.17
N LEU A 47 -17.67 3.19 12.65
CA LEU A 47 -17.39 4.35 11.79
C LEU A 47 -16.06 4.19 11.05
N LEU A 48 -15.03 3.70 11.75
CA LEU A 48 -13.71 3.44 11.18
C LEU A 48 -13.75 2.37 10.09
N GLN A 49 -14.53 1.31 10.30
CA GLN A 49 -14.80 0.26 9.30
C GLN A 49 -15.45 0.84 8.04
N LEU A 50 -16.48 1.68 8.21
CA LEU A 50 -17.14 2.34 7.09
C LEU A 50 -16.18 3.25 6.31
N MET A 51 -15.32 4.01 7.01
CA MET A 51 -14.29 4.81 6.36
C MET A 51 -13.29 3.96 5.57
N GLY A 52 -12.91 2.79 6.10
CA GLY A 52 -12.02 1.85 5.41
C GLY A 52 -12.64 1.30 4.13
N ILE A 53 -13.91 0.91 4.17
CA ILE A 53 -14.67 0.44 3.00
C ILE A 53 -14.77 1.55 1.93
N LEU A 54 -15.11 2.77 2.34
CA LEU A 54 -15.17 3.93 1.45
C LEU A 54 -13.79 4.22 0.83
N PHE A 55 -12.72 4.15 1.62
CA PHE A 55 -11.36 4.37 1.13
C PHE A 55 -10.91 3.29 0.15
N LEU A 56 -11.21 2.00 0.41
CA LEU A 56 -10.94 0.90 -0.51
C LEU A 56 -11.71 1.07 -1.82
N THR A 57 -12.98 1.45 -1.74
CA THR A 57 -13.82 1.73 -2.92
C THR A 57 -13.21 2.87 -3.74
N TYR A 58 -12.86 3.98 -3.08
CA TYR A 58 -12.19 5.11 -3.71
C TYR A 58 -10.89 4.69 -4.40
N LEU A 59 -10.05 3.89 -3.72
CA LEU A 59 -8.77 3.43 -4.28
C LEU A 59 -8.98 2.49 -5.47
N GLY A 60 -9.94 1.57 -5.38
CA GLY A 60 -10.29 0.64 -6.45
C GLY A 60 -10.78 1.36 -7.70
N VAL A 61 -11.76 2.25 -7.54
CA VAL A 61 -12.29 3.10 -8.61
C VAL A 61 -11.19 3.95 -9.23
N LYS A 62 -10.34 4.58 -8.41
CA LYS A 62 -9.21 5.39 -8.89
C LYS A 62 -8.22 4.58 -9.72
N LEU A 63 -7.92 3.34 -9.34
CA LEU A 63 -7.04 2.45 -10.10
C LEU A 63 -7.68 2.05 -11.43
N ILE A 64 -8.98 1.72 -11.44
CA ILE A 64 -9.74 1.44 -12.66
C ILE A 64 -9.67 2.64 -13.62
N PHE A 65 -9.98 3.85 -13.16
CA PHE A 65 -9.89 5.06 -13.99
C PHE A 65 -8.45 5.34 -14.49
N ALA A 66 -7.45 5.12 -13.64
CA ALA A 66 -6.04 5.26 -14.02
C ALA A 66 -5.59 4.24 -15.09
N SER A 67 -6.34 3.16 -15.32
CA SER A 67 -6.07 2.20 -16.39
C SER A 67 -6.49 2.74 -17.78
N TYR A 68 -7.52 3.59 -17.82
CA TYR A 68 -8.07 4.16 -19.06
C TYR A 68 -7.35 5.43 -19.51
N ILE A 69 -6.83 6.22 -18.56
CA ILE A 69 -6.11 7.46 -18.86
C ILE A 69 -4.72 7.12 -19.38
N LYS A 70 -4.40 7.53 -20.61
CA LYS A 70 -3.02 7.54 -21.10
C LYS A 70 -2.24 8.60 -20.33
N LYS A 71 -1.38 8.18 -19.41
CA LYS A 71 -0.36 9.09 -18.87
C LYS A 71 0.79 9.13 -19.86
N ASP A 72 1.04 10.32 -20.41
CA ASP A 72 2.39 10.63 -20.86
C ASP A 72 3.32 10.41 -19.67
N ALA A 73 4.28 9.51 -19.85
CA ALA A 73 5.26 9.19 -18.84
C ALA A 73 6.21 10.39 -18.70
N GLN A 74 5.77 11.45 -18.01
CA GLN A 74 6.53 12.69 -17.94
C GLN A 74 6.87 13.11 -16.51
N LYS A 75 8.18 13.41 -16.39
CA LYS A 75 8.94 13.90 -15.24
C LYS A 75 8.84 13.04 -13.98
N ALA A 76 9.57 11.93 -14.01
CA ALA A 76 10.20 11.46 -12.78
C ALA A 76 11.13 12.60 -12.31
N LEU A 77 10.74 13.31 -11.24
CA LEU A 77 11.63 14.23 -10.53
C LEU A 77 13.02 13.56 -10.42
N GLN A 78 14.06 14.31 -10.75
CA GLN A 78 15.45 13.91 -10.50
C GLN A 78 15.65 13.93 -8.99
N GLN A 79 15.08 12.96 -8.28
CA GLN A 79 15.35 12.76 -6.86
C GLN A 79 16.67 12.02 -6.73
N ASP A 80 17.47 12.41 -5.73
CA ASP A 80 18.67 11.71 -5.34
C ASP A 80 18.39 10.27 -4.90
N VAL A 81 19.45 9.48 -4.81
CA VAL A 81 19.34 8.10 -4.31
C VAL A 81 18.75 8.14 -2.91
N ILE A 82 17.58 7.56 -2.74
CA ILE A 82 16.84 7.53 -1.48
C ILE A 82 17.54 6.55 -0.55
N GLY A 83 18.09 7.05 0.56
CA GLY A 83 18.63 6.23 1.65
C GLY A 83 17.54 5.69 2.59
N ILE A 84 17.94 4.85 3.55
CA ILE A 84 17.02 4.22 4.53
C ILE A 84 16.22 5.26 5.30
N ARG A 85 16.89 6.31 5.82
CA ARG A 85 16.24 7.38 6.59
C ARG A 85 15.19 8.10 5.76
N SER A 86 15.53 8.46 4.53
CA SER A 86 14.59 9.13 3.63
C SER A 86 13.39 8.24 3.28
N ALA A 87 13.62 6.95 3.00
CA ALA A 87 12.55 5.99 2.75
C ALA A 87 11.63 5.81 3.97
N LEU A 88 12.22 5.75 5.18
CA LEU A 88 11.47 5.71 6.43
C LEU A 88 10.61 6.96 6.61
N THR A 89 11.19 8.16 6.50
CA THR A 89 10.46 9.42 6.67
C THR A 89 9.34 9.57 5.64
N LEU A 90 9.61 9.22 4.38
CA LEU A 90 8.60 9.23 3.32
C LEU A 90 7.45 8.28 3.63
N ASN A 91 7.73 7.12 4.21
CA ASN A 91 6.70 6.15 4.60
C ASN A 91 5.92 6.62 5.84
N LEU A 92 6.60 7.17 6.84
CA LEU A 92 5.97 7.70 8.06
C LEU A 92 5.03 8.88 7.77
N VAL A 93 5.42 9.78 6.87
CA VAL A 93 4.61 10.95 6.48
C VAL A 93 3.56 10.60 5.41
N ASN A 94 3.53 9.35 4.92
CA ASN A 94 2.57 8.93 3.91
C ASN A 94 1.16 8.86 4.49
N VAL A 95 0.40 9.95 4.32
CA VAL A 95 -1.00 10.06 4.75
C VAL A 95 -1.86 8.91 4.22
N ARG A 96 -1.58 8.40 3.00
CA ARG A 96 -2.33 7.26 2.48
C ARG A 96 -2.03 5.97 3.26
N ALA A 97 -0.78 5.77 3.67
CA ALA A 97 -0.40 4.62 4.49
C ALA A 97 -1.03 4.71 5.89
N ILE A 98 -1.00 5.90 6.51
CA ILE A 98 -1.64 6.14 7.81
C ILE A 98 -3.13 5.82 7.74
N ILE A 99 -3.84 6.38 6.76
CA ILE A 99 -5.29 6.13 6.60
C ILE A 99 -5.54 4.64 6.35
N LEU A 100 -4.74 3.97 5.52
CA LEU A 100 -4.87 2.54 5.26
C LEU A 100 -4.72 1.71 6.55
N TYR A 101 -3.68 1.98 7.35
CA TYR A 101 -3.43 1.25 8.59
C TYR A 101 -4.46 1.53 9.68
N MET A 102 -5.01 2.74 9.72
CA MET A 102 -6.03 3.11 10.69
C MET A 102 -7.43 2.61 10.31
N THR A 103 -7.76 2.52 9.02
CA THR A 103 -9.14 2.25 8.59
C THR A 103 -9.33 0.87 7.97
N VAL A 104 -8.41 0.48 7.09
CA VAL A 104 -8.56 -0.73 6.27
C VAL A 104 -7.98 -1.95 6.96
N ILE A 105 -6.77 -1.83 7.50
CA ILE A 105 -6.09 -2.95 8.14
C ILE A 105 -6.89 -3.57 9.30
N PRO A 106 -7.55 -2.80 10.17
CA PRO A 106 -8.34 -3.37 11.26
C PRO A 106 -9.53 -4.22 10.80
N LEU A 107 -10.08 -3.98 9.59
CA LEU A 107 -11.14 -4.81 9.01
C LEU A 107 -10.68 -6.27 8.84
N PHE A 108 -9.38 -6.50 8.66
CA PHE A 108 -8.80 -7.82 8.46
C PHE A 108 -8.08 -8.34 9.71
N ALA A 109 -7.40 -7.46 10.45
CA ALA A 109 -6.59 -7.83 11.61
C ALA A 109 -7.42 -8.03 12.89
N GLY A 110 -8.62 -7.45 12.97
CA GLY A 110 -9.40 -7.41 14.21
C GLY A 110 -8.72 -6.55 15.29
N ALA A 111 -8.71 -7.04 16.54
CA ALA A 111 -8.18 -6.30 17.69
C ALA A 111 -6.92 -6.91 18.32
N SER A 112 -6.24 -7.85 17.67
CA SER A 112 -5.00 -8.43 18.22
C SER A 112 -3.77 -7.75 17.61
N ILE A 113 -2.91 -7.19 18.46
CA ILE A 113 -1.62 -6.61 18.05
C ILE A 113 -0.77 -7.65 17.27
N GLY A 114 -0.87 -8.94 17.64
CA GLY A 114 -0.18 -10.02 16.93
C GLY A 114 -0.61 -10.13 15.46
N ASN A 115 -1.90 -9.97 15.17
CA ASN A 115 -2.42 -10.01 13.80
C ASN A 115 -1.91 -8.83 12.98
N PHE A 116 -1.81 -7.64 13.58
CA PHE A 116 -1.22 -6.46 12.93
C PHE A 116 0.24 -6.72 12.56
N LEU A 117 1.04 -7.28 13.47
CA LEU A 117 2.45 -7.59 13.20
C LEU A 117 2.62 -8.61 12.07
N ILE A 118 1.83 -9.69 12.07
CA ILE A 118 1.84 -10.70 10.99
C ILE A 118 1.50 -10.03 9.65
N LEU A 119 0.45 -9.20 9.63
CA LEU A 119 0.02 -8.53 8.41
C LEU A 119 1.06 -7.51 7.92
N SER A 120 1.74 -6.81 8.84
CA SER A 120 2.88 -5.94 8.53
C SER A 120 4.01 -6.74 7.86
N THR A 121 4.39 -7.89 8.41
CA THR A 121 5.43 -8.76 7.82
C THR A 121 5.05 -9.21 6.41
N ILE A 122 3.80 -9.65 6.20
CA ILE A 122 3.29 -10.03 4.88
C ILE A 122 3.36 -8.83 3.92
N HIS A 123 2.94 -7.65 4.38
CA HIS A 123 2.97 -6.43 3.56
C HIS A 123 4.40 -6.06 3.14
N VAL A 124 5.37 -6.14 4.05
CA VAL A 124 6.79 -5.90 3.73
C VAL A 124 7.31 -6.94 2.73
N GLY A 125 6.92 -8.21 2.86
CA GLY A 125 7.25 -9.26 1.91
C GLY A 125 6.73 -8.97 0.49
N ILE A 126 5.45 -8.62 0.38
CA ILE A 126 4.81 -8.26 -0.90
C ILE A 126 5.48 -7.02 -1.51
N LEU A 127 5.73 -5.98 -0.70
CA LEU A 127 6.43 -4.78 -1.15
C LEU A 127 7.82 -5.11 -1.71
N SER A 128 8.57 -5.97 -1.02
CA SER A 128 9.92 -6.38 -1.42
C SER A 128 9.90 -7.16 -2.74
N ALA A 129 9.00 -8.14 -2.87
CA ALA A 129 8.83 -8.92 -4.09
C ALA A 129 8.42 -8.03 -5.28
N TRP A 130 7.50 -7.10 -5.04
CA TRP A 130 7.05 -6.14 -6.04
C TRP A 130 8.20 -5.22 -6.52
N LEU A 131 8.98 -4.64 -5.60
CA LEU A 131 10.11 -3.79 -5.95
C LEU A 131 11.21 -4.58 -6.69
N ALA A 132 11.47 -5.83 -6.28
CA ALA A 132 12.38 -6.71 -7.00
C ALA A 132 11.91 -7.01 -8.42
N LEU A 133 10.62 -7.31 -8.61
CA LEU A 133 10.01 -7.55 -9.91
C LEU A 133 10.14 -6.34 -10.83
N ILE A 134 9.80 -5.14 -10.33
CA ILE A 134 9.93 -3.90 -11.09
C ILE A 134 11.39 -3.60 -11.42
N ALA A 135 12.31 -3.83 -10.48
CA ALA A 135 13.73 -3.63 -10.74
C ALA A 135 14.27 -4.56 -11.83
N MET A 136 13.91 -5.85 -11.79
CA MET A 136 14.26 -6.81 -12.83
C MET A 136 13.69 -6.39 -14.19
N LEU A 137 12.45 -5.92 -14.22
CA LEU A 137 11.78 -5.45 -15.42
C LEU A 137 12.50 -4.23 -16.02
N LEU A 138 12.83 -3.24 -15.18
CA LEU A 138 13.54 -2.03 -15.58
C LEU A 138 14.95 -2.32 -16.10
N ILE A 139 15.66 -3.30 -15.53
CA ILE A 139 16.99 -3.70 -15.98
C ILE A 139 16.92 -4.49 -17.30
N LYS A 140 15.94 -5.39 -17.47
CA LYS A 140 15.85 -6.25 -18.67
C LYS A 140 15.28 -5.55 -19.90
N LEU A 141 14.42 -4.55 -19.73
CA LEU A 141 13.54 -4.07 -20.81
C LEU A 141 13.67 -2.57 -21.06
N GLN A 142 14.90 -2.05 -20.89
CA GLN A 142 15.25 -0.64 -21.01
C GLN A 142 14.77 0.01 -22.33
N ASP A 143 14.64 -0.77 -23.43
CA ASP A 143 14.30 -0.25 -24.77
C ASP A 143 13.08 -0.89 -25.46
N LYS A 144 12.38 -1.88 -24.87
CA LYS A 144 11.33 -2.64 -25.61
C LYS A 144 9.98 -2.80 -24.93
N LEU A 145 9.79 -2.30 -23.71
CA LEU A 145 8.51 -2.44 -23.02
C LEU A 145 7.60 -1.23 -23.20
N GLN A 146 6.39 -1.47 -23.71
CA GLN A 146 5.27 -0.57 -23.49
C GLN A 146 4.78 -0.70 -22.04
N LEU A 147 5.55 -0.16 -21.08
CA LEU A 147 5.24 -0.09 -19.63
C LEU A 147 3.78 0.34 -19.35
N HIS A 148 3.21 1.11 -20.28
CA HIS A 148 1.83 1.53 -20.26
C HIS A 148 0.81 0.36 -20.27
N GLN A 149 1.02 -0.69 -21.07
CA GLN A 149 0.06 -1.80 -21.16
C GLN A 149 0.06 -2.66 -19.89
N VAL A 150 1.24 -2.96 -19.36
CA VAL A 150 1.41 -3.72 -18.11
C VAL A 150 0.78 -2.96 -16.93
N SER A 151 1.07 -1.66 -16.81
CA SER A 151 0.47 -0.84 -15.75
C SER A 151 -1.05 -0.76 -15.88
N ARG A 152 -1.61 -0.74 -17.10
CA ARG A 152 -3.06 -0.74 -17.32
C ARG A 152 -3.70 -2.02 -16.78
N VAL A 153 -3.15 -3.19 -17.12
CA VAL A 153 -3.69 -4.48 -16.63
C VAL A 153 -3.61 -4.57 -15.11
N ILE A 154 -2.47 -4.19 -14.53
CA ILE A 154 -2.27 -4.23 -13.07
C ILE A 154 -3.23 -3.27 -12.35
N ASN A 155 -3.42 -2.05 -12.88
CA ASN A 155 -4.35 -1.09 -12.31
C ASN A 155 -5.80 -1.55 -12.42
N ALA A 156 -6.20 -2.12 -13.57
CA ALA A 156 -7.56 -2.61 -13.77
C ALA A 156 -7.88 -3.80 -12.86
N LEU A 157 -7.02 -4.82 -12.84
CA LEU A 157 -7.22 -6.01 -12.00
C LEU A 157 -7.14 -5.66 -10.51
N GLY A 158 -6.13 -4.89 -10.10
CA GLY A 158 -6.00 -4.45 -8.70
C GLY A 158 -7.19 -3.60 -8.26
N GLY A 159 -7.64 -2.68 -9.10
CA GLY A 159 -8.79 -1.84 -8.81
C GLY A 159 -10.09 -2.63 -8.71
N PHE A 160 -10.33 -3.58 -9.60
CA PHE A 160 -11.48 -4.48 -9.56
C PHE A 160 -11.48 -5.31 -8.27
N THR A 161 -10.37 -5.94 -7.93
CA THR A 161 -10.24 -6.75 -6.70
C THR A 161 -10.53 -5.91 -5.45
N LEU A 162 -10.03 -4.67 -5.37
CA LEU A 162 -10.31 -3.79 -4.24
C LEU A 162 -11.80 -3.45 -4.12
N CYS A 163 -12.49 -3.22 -5.24
CA CYS A 163 -13.93 -2.97 -5.23
C CYS A 163 -14.73 -4.21 -4.78
N VAL A 164 -14.34 -5.41 -5.24
CA VAL A 164 -14.96 -6.67 -4.80
C VAL A 164 -14.76 -6.89 -3.30
N ILE A 165 -13.55 -6.66 -2.79
CA ILE A 165 -13.25 -6.75 -1.36
C ILE A 165 -14.10 -5.74 -0.58
N ALA A 166 -14.18 -4.49 -1.03
CA ALA A 166 -14.96 -3.46 -0.36
C ALA A 166 -16.46 -3.82 -0.30
N LEU A 167 -17.01 -4.35 -1.40
CA LEU A 167 -18.41 -4.80 -1.45
C LEU A 167 -18.65 -5.97 -0.50
N ASN A 168 -17.75 -6.96 -0.47
CA ASN A 168 -17.84 -8.10 0.44
C ASN A 168 -17.84 -7.65 1.91
N LEU A 169 -16.92 -6.76 2.28
CA LEU A 169 -16.85 -6.17 3.63
C LEU A 169 -18.12 -5.39 4.00
N LEU A 170 -18.72 -4.67 3.05
CA LEU A 170 -19.99 -3.95 3.27
C LEU A 170 -21.14 -4.94 3.58
N LEU A 171 -21.20 -6.06 2.87
CA LEU A 171 -22.23 -7.09 3.08
C LEU A 171 -22.07 -7.80 4.42
N ASP A 172 -20.83 -8.09 4.84
CA ASP A 172 -20.55 -8.71 6.13
C ASP A 172 -20.78 -7.77 7.31
N MET A 173 -20.57 -6.46 7.13
CA MET A 173 -20.86 -5.46 8.17
C MET A 173 -22.35 -5.41 8.55
N ASN A 174 -23.26 -5.72 7.63
CA ASN A 174 -24.70 -5.78 7.89
C ASN A 174 -25.15 -7.06 8.60
N ARG A 175 -24.25 -8.04 8.80
CA ARG A 175 -24.54 -9.32 9.47
C ARG A 175 -24.14 -9.34 10.96
N LEU A 176 -23.63 -8.21 11.49
CA LEU A 176 -23.14 -8.03 12.88
C LEU A 176 -23.89 -6.93 13.62
#